data_AF-A0A2H1WMK1-F1
#
_entry.id   AF-A0A2H1WMK1-F1
#
_cell.length_a   1.000
_cell.length_b   1.000
_cell.length_c   1.000
_cell.angle_alpha   90.00
_cell.angle_beta   90.00
_cell.angle_gamma   90.00
#
_symmetry.space_group_name_H-M   'P 1'
#
loop_
_entity.id
_entity.type
_entity.pdbx_description
1 polymer ?
#
loop_
_entity_poly.entity_id
_entity_poly.type
_entity_poly.pdbx_seq_one_letter_code
_entity_poly.pdbx_strand_id
1 'polypeptide(L)'
;MVVLSLFTVVTFPNGGCAGASGDNGTCMTARECTARGGSANGYCANGFGLCCIFMTSCGSSTSENGTYFVNSGYPSVYDGTGSCELTVIKSHPDVCQIRLDFNRFSIAGPEQMHNVCNQDQFIVSGGNPVPAICGNNQGSHMYIDAGIGMTNPVKLTFVTSGPTFERLWKVKVTQIPCSTIYKADEGCLQYYTGVSGQLRSFNYDPVSGLQLSNQDYGICVRMERNFCGIQYTACPDTVNNRSRSFTLSGNSNTPVNAMIGSGAGPNNCANDWLLVPCGTNVGRIQPAQALCTDRICGGTFSAELSMQPSTVLSTVKPFRLWFHTDNVEAPVDVGNRGFCLNYVQQPCTNNLV
;
A
#
# COMPACT_ATOMS: atom_id res chain seq x y z
N MET A 1 -26.90 31.89 -36.89
CA MET A 1 -25.48 31.65 -37.24
C MET A 1 -24.66 32.51 -36.30
N VAL A 2 -24.16 31.94 -35.20
CA VAL A 2 -23.33 32.68 -34.25
C VAL A 2 -21.93 32.71 -34.83
N VAL A 3 -21.50 33.90 -35.27
CA VAL A 3 -20.15 34.16 -35.77
C VAL A 3 -19.24 34.26 -34.56
N LEU A 4 -18.42 33.24 -34.31
CA LEU A 4 -17.36 33.31 -33.31
C LEU A 4 -16.19 34.12 -33.91
N SER A 5 -15.77 35.16 -33.18
CA SER A 5 -14.61 36.00 -33.51
C SER A 5 -13.36 35.14 -33.76
N LEU A 6 -12.51 35.57 -34.71
CA LEU A 6 -11.25 34.92 -35.11
C LEU A 6 -10.25 34.70 -33.95
N PHE A 7 -10.52 35.23 -32.76
CA PHE A 7 -9.75 35.00 -31.53
C PHE A 7 -10.66 34.80 -30.32
N THR A 8 -11.45 33.73 -30.27
CA THR A 8 -12.07 33.29 -29.02
C THR A 8 -11.07 32.42 -28.24
N VAL A 9 -10.43 33.01 -27.23
CA VAL A 9 -9.61 32.26 -26.27
C VAL A 9 -10.56 31.55 -25.30
N VAL A 10 -10.69 30.23 -25.45
CA VAL A 10 -11.46 29.41 -24.52
C VAL A 10 -10.56 29.08 -23.33
N THR A 11 -10.91 29.60 -22.15
CA THR A 11 -10.26 29.25 -20.89
C THR A 11 -11.13 28.25 -20.13
N PHE A 12 -10.49 27.26 -19.52
CA PHE A 12 -11.15 26.29 -18.65
C PHE A 12 -10.21 25.92 -17.49
N PRO A 13 -10.75 25.56 -16.32
CA PRO A 13 -9.93 25.17 -15.17
C PRO A 13 -9.24 23.82 -15.43
N ASN A 14 -8.00 23.70 -14.96
CA ASN A 14 -7.26 22.43 -15.00
C ASN A 14 -7.85 21.46 -13.98
N GLY A 15 -8.80 20.63 -14.44
CA GLY A 15 -9.43 19.57 -13.65
C GLY A 15 -8.89 18.18 -14.00
N GLY A 16 -9.23 17.18 -13.20
CA GLY A 16 -8.93 15.79 -13.54
C GLY A 16 -9.73 15.30 -14.75
N CYS A 17 -9.16 14.41 -15.54
CA CYS A 17 -9.82 13.74 -16.66
C CYS A 17 -9.40 12.26 -16.72
N ALA A 18 -10.27 11.42 -17.31
CA ALA A 18 -9.93 10.04 -17.63
C ALA A 18 -9.43 9.98 -19.08
N GLY A 19 -8.23 9.48 -19.26
CA GLY A 19 -7.64 9.28 -20.57
C GLY A 19 -8.24 8.09 -21.31
N ALA A 20 -8.05 8.05 -22.63
CA ALA A 20 -8.48 6.93 -23.47
C ALA A 20 -7.83 5.59 -23.08
N SER A 21 -6.65 5.60 -22.44
CA SER A 21 -6.00 4.39 -21.89
C SER A 21 -6.54 3.94 -20.52
N GLY A 22 -7.47 4.71 -19.92
CA GLY A 22 -7.95 4.50 -18.56
C GLY A 22 -7.06 5.14 -17.48
N ASP A 23 -6.00 5.83 -17.88
CA ASP A 23 -5.13 6.58 -16.97
C ASP A 23 -5.76 7.93 -16.57
N ASN A 24 -5.46 8.40 -15.37
CA ASN A 24 -5.95 9.69 -14.90
C ASN A 24 -4.98 10.79 -15.31
N GLY A 25 -5.46 11.75 -16.09
CA GLY A 25 -4.72 12.93 -16.50
C GLY A 25 -5.29 14.22 -15.93
N THR A 26 -4.73 15.33 -16.40
CA THR A 26 -5.21 16.68 -16.13
C THR A 26 -5.69 17.30 -17.44
N CYS A 27 -6.90 17.83 -17.44
CA CYS A 27 -7.47 18.53 -18.58
C CYS A 27 -6.75 19.87 -18.77
N MET A 28 -6.08 20.05 -19.90
CA MET A 28 -5.35 21.28 -20.22
C MET A 28 -5.29 21.53 -21.73
N THR A 29 -4.81 22.70 -22.15
CA THR A 29 -4.63 22.98 -23.58
C THR A 29 -3.50 22.13 -24.16
N ALA A 30 -3.53 21.89 -25.48
CA ALA A 30 -2.46 21.16 -26.17
C ALA A 30 -1.08 21.79 -25.96
N ARG A 31 -1.02 23.12 -25.97
CA ARG A 31 0.22 23.87 -25.75
C ARG A 31 0.77 23.68 -24.35
N GLU A 32 -0.09 23.75 -23.32
CA GLU A 32 0.32 23.53 -21.93
C GLU A 32 0.79 22.10 -21.70
N CYS A 33 0.09 21.11 -22.26
CA CYS A 33 0.44 19.70 -22.12
C CYS A 33 1.86 19.43 -22.64
N THR A 34 2.13 19.82 -23.90
CA THR A 34 3.45 19.63 -24.51
C THR A 34 4.52 20.46 -23.81
N ALA A 35 4.22 21.69 -23.41
CA ALA A 35 5.19 22.56 -22.73
C ALA A 35 5.64 22.02 -21.37
N ARG A 36 4.81 21.22 -20.70
CA ARG A 36 5.13 20.56 -19.42
C ARG A 36 5.65 19.13 -19.60
N GLY A 37 5.89 18.69 -20.84
CA GLY A 37 6.39 17.34 -21.13
C GLY A 37 5.34 16.23 -21.00
N GLY A 38 4.05 16.58 -20.97
CA GLY A 38 2.95 15.63 -20.98
C GLY A 38 2.57 15.17 -22.39
N SER A 39 1.75 14.14 -22.45
CA SER A 39 1.23 13.56 -23.69
C SER A 39 -0.30 13.59 -23.69
N ALA A 40 -0.88 13.83 -24.87
CA ALA A 40 -2.33 13.84 -25.03
C ALA A 40 -2.88 12.41 -25.03
N ASN A 41 -3.88 12.16 -24.19
CA ASN A 41 -4.52 10.86 -24.05
C ASN A 41 -6.05 11.01 -24.08
N GLY A 42 -6.58 11.62 -25.14
CA GLY A 42 -8.00 11.90 -25.30
C GLY A 42 -8.36 13.37 -25.09
N TYR A 43 -9.66 13.66 -25.14
CA TYR A 43 -10.22 15.01 -25.11
C TYR A 43 -11.00 15.26 -23.81
N CYS A 44 -11.05 16.51 -23.38
CA CYS A 44 -11.80 16.95 -22.21
C CYS A 44 -12.39 18.35 -22.45
N ALA A 45 -13.12 18.90 -21.47
CA ALA A 45 -13.76 20.21 -21.57
C ALA A 45 -14.57 20.37 -22.88
N ASN A 46 -15.44 19.41 -23.21
CA ASN A 46 -16.24 19.38 -24.44
C ASN A 46 -15.44 19.51 -25.74
N GLY A 47 -14.19 19.02 -25.75
CA GLY A 47 -13.31 19.03 -26.92
C GLY A 47 -12.41 20.26 -27.03
N PHE A 48 -12.51 21.22 -26.10
CA PHE A 48 -11.61 22.39 -26.06
C PHE A 48 -10.26 22.08 -25.41
N GLY A 49 -10.17 21.00 -24.63
CA GLY A 49 -8.95 20.56 -23.96
C GLY A 49 -8.54 19.14 -24.31
N LEU A 50 -7.30 18.80 -23.97
CA LEU A 50 -6.76 17.45 -24.04
C LEU A 50 -6.60 16.88 -22.63
N CYS A 51 -6.86 15.59 -22.47
CA CYS A 51 -6.52 14.90 -21.24
C CYS A 51 -5.02 14.61 -21.24
N CYS A 52 -4.25 15.42 -20.50
CA CYS A 52 -2.80 15.35 -20.51
C CYS A 52 -2.29 14.40 -19.43
N ILE A 53 -1.39 13.49 -19.82
CA ILE A 53 -0.77 12.51 -18.93
C ILE A 53 0.74 12.72 -18.91
N PHE A 54 1.31 12.75 -17.71
CA PHE A 54 2.74 12.82 -17.50
C PHE A 54 3.27 11.41 -17.20
N MET A 55 4.15 10.90 -18.05
CA MET A 55 4.86 9.64 -17.82
C MET A 55 6.36 9.92 -17.87
N THR A 56 7.10 9.37 -16.92
CA THR A 56 8.55 9.56 -16.83
C THR A 56 9.23 8.25 -16.42
N SER A 57 10.51 8.13 -16.76
CA SER A 57 11.32 6.94 -16.53
C SER A 57 12.63 7.32 -15.79
N CYS A 58 13.50 6.33 -15.64
CA CYS A 58 14.76 6.37 -14.93
C CYS A 58 15.60 7.64 -15.20
N GLY A 59 16.21 8.18 -14.16
CA GLY A 59 17.13 9.33 -14.22
C GLY A 59 16.43 10.70 -14.31
N SER A 60 15.09 10.72 -14.34
CA SER A 60 14.32 11.95 -14.45
C SER A 60 14.01 12.57 -13.09
N SER A 61 13.61 13.84 -13.12
CA SER A 61 13.00 14.54 -12.00
C SER A 61 11.61 15.04 -12.40
N THR A 62 10.65 15.03 -11.48
CA THR A 62 9.32 15.58 -11.73
C THR A 62 8.83 16.42 -10.56
N SER A 63 8.18 17.54 -10.87
CA SER A 63 7.33 18.30 -9.93
C SER A 63 5.86 18.28 -10.31
N GLU A 64 5.49 17.61 -11.42
CA GLU A 64 4.12 17.54 -11.89
C GLU A 64 3.32 16.51 -11.05
N ASN A 65 2.22 16.96 -10.46
CA ASN A 65 1.34 16.11 -9.68
C ASN A 65 0.58 15.12 -10.59
N GLY A 66 0.51 13.85 -10.21
CA GLY A 66 -0.11 12.80 -11.00
C GLY A 66 0.80 12.16 -12.05
N THR A 67 2.11 12.41 -11.98
CA THR A 67 3.09 11.77 -12.87
C THR A 67 3.11 10.26 -12.66
N TYR A 68 3.17 9.49 -13.74
CA TYR A 68 3.39 8.04 -13.72
C TYR A 68 4.88 7.73 -13.88
N PHE A 69 5.47 7.06 -12.89
CA PHE A 69 6.80 6.49 -12.97
C PHE A 69 6.73 5.09 -13.58
N VAL A 70 7.35 4.90 -14.74
CA VAL A 70 7.29 3.65 -15.50
C VAL A 70 8.68 3.08 -15.76
N ASN A 71 8.75 1.79 -16.12
CA ASN A 71 10.01 1.19 -16.56
C ASN A 71 10.47 1.76 -17.89
N SER A 72 11.79 1.69 -18.13
CA SER A 72 12.36 1.96 -19.45
C SER A 72 11.70 1.07 -20.50
N GLY A 73 11.18 1.69 -21.56
CA GLY A 73 10.49 1.00 -22.65
C GLY A 73 9.02 0.65 -22.39
N TYR A 74 8.40 1.11 -21.29
CA TYR A 74 6.97 0.92 -21.03
C TYR A 74 6.12 1.32 -22.25
N PRO A 75 5.10 0.53 -22.64
CA PRO A 75 4.46 -0.57 -21.90
C PRO A 75 5.11 -1.95 -22.04
N SER A 76 6.23 -2.07 -22.74
CA SER A 76 6.98 -3.34 -22.82
C SER A 76 7.60 -3.69 -21.48
N VAL A 77 7.80 -4.99 -21.26
CA VAL A 77 8.53 -5.50 -20.08
C VAL A 77 10.00 -5.07 -20.12
N TYR A 78 10.60 -4.97 -18.94
CA TYR A 78 11.99 -4.63 -18.72
C TYR A 78 12.75 -5.81 -18.11
N ASP A 79 13.85 -6.22 -18.72
CA ASP A 79 14.69 -7.34 -18.26
C ASP A 79 16.15 -6.92 -17.99
N GLY A 80 16.40 -5.61 -17.92
CA GLY A 80 17.72 -5.10 -17.60
C GLY A 80 18.05 -5.23 -16.12
N THR A 81 19.34 -5.14 -15.80
CA THR A 81 19.83 -4.99 -14.43
C THR A 81 20.36 -3.57 -14.22
N GLY A 82 20.29 -3.07 -12.99
CA GLY A 82 20.73 -1.72 -12.64
C GLY A 82 19.74 -0.99 -11.75
N SER A 83 19.96 0.32 -11.59
CA SER A 83 19.13 1.20 -10.78
C SER A 83 18.32 2.14 -11.67
N CYS A 84 17.02 2.20 -11.45
CA CYS A 84 16.10 3.12 -12.08
C CYS A 84 15.50 4.04 -11.00
N GLU A 85 15.99 5.29 -10.94
CA GLU A 85 15.55 6.28 -9.97
C GLU A 85 14.67 7.36 -10.61
N LEU A 86 13.63 7.78 -9.91
CA LEU A 86 12.88 9.01 -10.17
C LEU A 86 13.02 9.94 -8.96
N THR A 87 13.42 11.19 -9.21
CA THR A 87 13.45 12.24 -8.19
C THR A 87 12.13 13.04 -8.18
N VAL A 88 11.37 12.95 -7.10
CA VAL A 88 10.12 13.69 -6.92
C VAL A 88 10.38 14.99 -6.15
N ILE A 89 10.20 16.11 -6.85
CA ILE A 89 10.32 17.45 -6.32
C ILE A 89 8.92 17.93 -5.95
N LYS A 90 8.78 18.53 -4.76
CA LYS A 90 7.49 19.08 -4.34
C LYS A 90 7.00 20.15 -5.32
N SER A 91 5.75 20.03 -5.75
CA SER A 91 5.08 21.01 -6.61
C SER A 91 4.81 22.33 -5.87
N HIS A 92 4.72 22.27 -4.54
CA HIS A 92 4.44 23.42 -3.68
C HIS A 92 4.99 23.17 -2.26
N PRO A 93 5.41 24.21 -1.50
CA PRO A 93 5.88 24.07 -0.11
C PRO A 93 4.85 23.48 0.87
N ASP A 94 3.56 23.58 0.56
CA ASP A 94 2.45 23.00 1.35
C ASP A 94 2.24 21.50 1.08
N VAL A 95 2.98 20.88 0.15
CA VAL A 95 2.97 19.43 -0.01
C VAL A 95 3.77 18.81 1.14
N CYS A 96 3.14 17.94 1.93
CA CYS A 96 3.82 17.16 2.95
C CYS A 96 3.66 15.66 2.85
N GLN A 97 2.88 15.16 1.89
CA GLN A 97 2.77 13.73 1.69
C GLN A 97 2.74 13.38 0.22
N ILE A 98 3.38 12.28 -0.16
CA ILE A 98 3.36 11.70 -1.49
C ILE A 98 2.67 10.36 -1.39
N ARG A 99 1.58 10.18 -2.14
CA ARG A 99 0.93 8.90 -2.32
C ARG A 99 1.43 8.24 -3.59
N LEU A 100 1.81 6.98 -3.47
CA LEU A 100 2.20 6.11 -4.57
C LEU A 100 1.09 5.09 -4.77
N ASP A 101 0.50 5.04 -5.97
CA ASP A 101 -0.45 3.99 -6.35
C ASP A 101 0.23 3.03 -7.34
N PHE A 102 0.24 1.74 -7.03
CA PHE A 102 0.92 0.72 -7.84
C PHE A 102 -0.01 0.15 -8.93
N ASN A 103 -0.25 0.93 -9.98
CA ASN A 103 -1.10 0.51 -11.11
C ASN A 103 -0.56 -0.75 -11.81
N ARG A 104 0.77 -0.86 -11.93
CA ARG A 104 1.50 -2.09 -12.27
C ARG A 104 2.71 -2.16 -11.35
N PHE A 105 2.97 -3.33 -10.80
CA PHE A 105 4.16 -3.58 -10.01
C PHE A 105 4.42 -5.08 -9.98
N SER A 106 5.32 -5.54 -10.85
CA SER A 106 5.79 -6.92 -10.92
C SER A 106 7.30 -6.87 -11.13
N ILE A 107 8.04 -7.19 -10.07
CA ILE A 107 9.50 -7.37 -10.11
C ILE A 107 9.83 -8.73 -9.47
N ALA A 108 11.09 -9.17 -9.53
CA ALA A 108 11.47 -10.44 -8.92
C ALA A 108 11.07 -10.47 -7.43
N GLY A 109 10.53 -11.60 -6.98
CA GLY A 109 10.14 -11.80 -5.59
C GLY A 109 11.34 -11.91 -4.65
N PRO A 110 11.09 -12.06 -3.34
CA PRO A 110 12.17 -12.33 -2.40
C PRO A 110 12.78 -13.72 -2.64
N GLU A 111 13.97 -13.95 -2.08
CA GLU A 111 14.54 -15.29 -2.05
C GLU A 111 13.75 -16.24 -1.14
N GLN A 112 13.94 -17.56 -1.29
CA GLN A 112 13.02 -18.57 -0.73
C GLN A 112 13.34 -19.02 0.71
N MET A 113 14.51 -18.68 1.24
CA MET A 113 15.00 -19.16 2.53
C MET A 113 14.68 -18.22 3.70
N HIS A 114 14.84 -16.92 3.50
CA HIS A 114 14.59 -15.88 4.50
C HIS A 114 13.67 -14.77 3.98
N ASN A 115 12.97 -15.00 2.86
CA ASN A 115 12.07 -14.04 2.23
C ASN A 115 12.62 -12.59 2.10
N VAL A 116 13.94 -12.45 1.89
CA VAL A 116 14.57 -11.14 1.70
C VAL A 116 14.54 -10.72 0.24
N CYS A 117 14.16 -9.48 -0.02
CA CYS A 117 14.25 -8.85 -1.35
C CYS A 117 15.71 -8.54 -1.71
N ASN A 118 16.49 -9.52 -2.17
CA ASN A 118 17.91 -9.34 -2.50
C ASN A 118 18.19 -9.17 -4.01
N GLN A 119 17.31 -9.68 -4.88
CA GLN A 119 17.44 -9.55 -6.33
C GLN A 119 16.91 -8.20 -6.81
N ASP A 120 15.59 -8.02 -6.68
CA ASP A 120 14.93 -6.78 -7.04
C ASP A 120 14.38 -6.10 -5.78
N GLN A 121 14.44 -4.78 -5.75
CA GLN A 121 13.97 -3.95 -4.65
C GLN A 121 13.33 -2.68 -5.19
N PHE A 122 12.20 -2.29 -4.61
CA PHE A 122 11.72 -0.93 -4.65
C PHE A 122 12.02 -0.24 -3.33
N ILE A 123 12.72 0.88 -3.41
CA ILE A 123 13.23 1.66 -2.28
C ILE A 123 12.72 3.09 -2.43
N VAL A 124 12.27 3.65 -1.30
CA VAL A 124 11.91 5.06 -1.21
C VAL A 124 12.87 5.73 -0.24
N SER A 125 13.42 6.89 -0.61
CA SER A 125 14.29 7.69 0.25
C SER A 125 13.94 9.18 0.21
N GLY A 126 14.44 9.96 1.16
CA GLY A 126 14.15 11.40 1.27
C GLY A 126 12.83 11.75 1.96
N GLY A 127 12.04 10.75 2.36
CA GLY A 127 10.85 10.89 3.21
C GLY A 127 11.03 10.20 4.58
N ASN A 128 9.93 9.80 5.22
CA ASN A 128 9.98 8.91 6.37
C ASN A 128 10.59 7.54 5.99
N PRO A 129 11.25 6.84 6.93
CA PRO A 129 11.72 5.47 6.69
C PRO A 129 10.54 4.56 6.33
N VAL A 130 10.69 3.81 5.24
CA VAL A 130 9.76 2.77 4.80
C VAL A 130 10.56 1.54 4.37
N PRO A 131 10.05 0.32 4.57
CA PRO A 131 10.75 -0.89 4.18
C PRO A 131 10.85 -1.01 2.65
N ALA A 132 11.92 -1.65 2.19
CA ALA A 132 12.01 -2.06 0.80
C ALA A 132 11.00 -3.19 0.52
N ILE A 133 10.41 -3.18 -0.68
CA ILE A 133 9.47 -4.21 -1.11
C ILE A 133 9.88 -4.79 -2.46
N CYS A 134 9.43 -6.01 -2.74
CA CYS A 134 9.65 -6.69 -4.02
C CYS A 134 8.47 -7.61 -4.37
N GLY A 135 8.60 -8.35 -5.47
CA GLY A 135 7.55 -9.23 -5.99
C GLY A 135 6.38 -8.47 -6.62
N ASN A 136 5.16 -8.95 -6.39
CA ASN A 136 3.95 -8.38 -6.98
C ASN A 136 3.17 -7.53 -5.96
N ASN A 137 3.03 -6.25 -6.25
CA ASN A 137 2.32 -5.29 -5.40
C ASN A 137 1.25 -4.51 -6.18
N GLN A 138 0.79 -5.04 -7.31
CA GLN A 138 -0.22 -4.38 -8.12
C GLN A 138 -1.50 -4.15 -7.33
N GLY A 139 -2.02 -2.91 -7.38
CA GLY A 139 -3.23 -2.49 -6.68
C GLY A 139 -3.00 -2.04 -5.24
N SER A 140 -1.80 -2.20 -4.69
CA SER A 140 -1.40 -1.63 -3.41
C SER A 140 -0.98 -0.17 -3.56
N HIS A 141 -0.71 0.48 -2.42
CA HIS A 141 -0.27 1.86 -2.35
C HIS A 141 0.67 2.11 -1.17
N MET A 142 1.37 3.24 -1.22
CA MET A 142 2.19 3.77 -0.13
C MET A 142 1.93 5.25 0.10
N TYR A 143 1.97 5.67 1.35
CA TYR A 143 1.99 7.07 1.77
C TYR A 143 3.35 7.40 2.36
N ILE A 144 4.00 8.42 1.80
CA ILE A 144 5.35 8.86 2.16
C ILE A 144 5.26 10.28 2.69
N ASP A 145 5.61 10.48 3.94
CA ASP A 145 5.70 11.79 4.56
C ASP A 145 6.96 12.51 4.05
N ALA A 146 6.74 13.67 3.44
CA ALA A 146 7.77 14.48 2.79
C ALA A 146 8.14 15.74 3.63
N GLY A 147 7.60 15.88 4.84
CA GLY A 147 7.81 17.06 5.72
C GLY A 147 7.17 18.35 5.18
N ILE A 148 7.31 19.47 5.89
CA ILE A 148 6.76 20.79 5.47
C ILE A 148 7.84 21.61 4.76
N GLY A 149 7.45 22.44 3.80
CA GLY A 149 8.35 23.33 3.06
C GLY A 149 9.08 22.61 1.93
N MET A 150 10.05 23.29 1.33
CA MET A 150 10.93 22.69 0.32
C MET A 150 12.01 21.87 1.05
N THR A 151 11.71 20.61 1.28
CA THR A 151 12.63 19.63 1.89
C THR A 151 13.44 18.89 0.81
N ASN A 152 14.32 17.98 1.23
CA ASN A 152 15.02 17.09 0.30
C ASN A 152 14.00 16.34 -0.58
N PRO A 153 14.26 16.20 -1.89
CA PRO A 153 13.39 15.45 -2.79
C PRO A 153 13.19 14.01 -2.33
N VAL A 154 11.98 13.48 -2.54
CA VAL A 154 11.71 12.05 -2.34
C VAL A 154 12.17 11.31 -3.59
N LYS A 155 12.97 10.26 -3.42
CA LYS A 155 13.48 9.44 -4.51
C LYS A 155 12.80 8.08 -4.50
N LEU A 156 12.33 7.66 -5.66
CA LEU A 156 11.71 6.35 -5.90
C LEU A 156 12.68 5.54 -6.74
N THR A 157 13.18 4.43 -6.22
CA THR A 157 14.26 3.69 -6.86
C THR A 157 13.90 2.22 -7.00
N PHE A 158 13.84 1.74 -8.24
CA PHE A 158 13.84 0.31 -8.54
C PHE A 158 15.29 -0.15 -8.75
N VAL A 159 15.77 -1.03 -7.88
CA VAL A 159 17.03 -1.74 -8.06
C VAL A 159 16.69 -3.11 -8.61
N THR A 160 17.33 -3.48 -9.72
CA THR A 160 17.05 -4.73 -10.45
C THR A 160 18.34 -5.50 -10.63
N SER A 161 18.34 -6.78 -10.29
CA SER A 161 19.53 -7.63 -10.40
C SER A 161 19.15 -9.10 -10.59
N GLY A 162 20.14 -9.97 -10.70
CA GLY A 162 19.90 -11.42 -10.86
C GLY A 162 19.62 -11.85 -12.30
N PRO A 163 19.01 -13.04 -12.50
CA PRO A 163 18.77 -13.63 -13.81
C PRO A 163 17.67 -12.88 -14.58
N THR A 164 17.39 -13.33 -15.81
CA THR A 164 16.34 -12.76 -16.65
C THR A 164 14.96 -12.93 -16.00
N PHE A 165 14.25 -11.83 -15.80
CA PHE A 165 12.92 -11.73 -15.24
C PHE A 165 12.16 -10.58 -15.90
N GLU A 166 10.94 -10.84 -16.38
CA GLU A 166 10.11 -9.82 -17.01
C GLU A 166 9.52 -8.87 -15.96
N ARG A 167 10.11 -7.68 -15.83
CA ARG A 167 9.68 -6.64 -14.88
C ARG A 167 8.74 -5.67 -15.56
N LEU A 168 7.73 -5.23 -14.82
CA LEU A 168 6.81 -4.20 -15.29
C LEU A 168 6.34 -3.35 -14.12
N TRP A 169 6.55 -2.04 -14.19
CA TRP A 169 6.00 -1.12 -13.21
C TRP A 169 5.40 0.14 -13.84
N LYS A 170 4.36 0.62 -13.17
CA LYS A 170 3.68 1.89 -13.41
C LYS A 170 3.16 2.36 -12.07
N VAL A 171 3.85 3.32 -11.49
CA VAL A 171 3.54 3.89 -10.18
C VAL A 171 3.03 5.31 -10.37
N LYS A 172 1.79 5.58 -9.97
CA LYS A 172 1.26 6.95 -10.00
C LYS A 172 1.74 7.71 -8.77
N VAL A 173 2.36 8.86 -8.97
CA VAL A 173 2.85 9.75 -7.93
C VAL A 173 1.86 10.89 -7.72
N THR A 174 1.20 10.91 -6.57
CA THR A 174 0.25 11.96 -6.19
C THR A 174 0.82 12.77 -5.03
N GLN A 175 0.94 14.08 -5.20
CA GLN A 175 1.39 15.02 -4.18
C GLN A 175 0.19 15.56 -3.41
N ILE A 176 0.22 15.44 -2.09
CA ILE A 176 -0.88 15.74 -1.17
C ILE A 176 -0.51 16.96 -0.31
N PRO A 177 -1.27 18.07 -0.43
CA PRO A 177 -1.13 19.23 0.44
C PRO A 177 -1.52 18.93 1.90
N CYS A 178 -0.85 19.60 2.84
CA CYS A 178 -1.01 19.35 4.28
C CYS A 178 -2.39 19.65 4.82
N SER A 179 -3.06 20.65 4.25
CA SER A 179 -4.37 21.13 4.67
C SER A 179 -5.53 20.24 4.19
N THR A 180 -5.24 19.15 3.46
CA THR A 180 -6.28 18.29 2.89
C THR A 180 -6.82 17.27 3.89
N ILE A 181 -8.12 16.99 3.80
CA ILE A 181 -8.82 16.01 4.64
C ILE A 181 -8.51 14.55 4.28
N TYR A 182 -7.88 14.33 3.14
CA TYR A 182 -7.56 12.99 2.60
C TYR A 182 -6.07 12.64 2.75
N LYS A 183 -5.30 13.48 3.44
CA LYS A 183 -3.95 13.16 3.91
C LYS A 183 -4.05 11.98 4.88
N ALA A 184 -3.18 10.99 4.71
CA ALA A 184 -3.02 9.94 5.71
C ALA A 184 -2.42 10.50 6.99
N ASP A 185 -2.74 9.89 8.13
CA ASP A 185 -2.09 10.26 9.38
C ASP A 185 -0.59 9.92 9.32
N GLU A 186 0.22 10.67 10.08
CA GLU A 186 1.65 10.40 10.19
C GLU A 186 1.93 9.00 10.73
N GLY A 187 2.91 8.31 10.14
CA GLY A 187 3.28 6.94 10.48
C GLY A 187 2.43 5.85 9.81
N CYS A 188 1.49 6.22 8.94
CA CYS A 188 0.69 5.28 8.14
C CYS A 188 1.31 5.09 6.76
N LEU A 189 1.96 3.95 6.50
CA LEU A 189 2.44 3.61 5.17
C LEU A 189 1.30 3.17 4.26
N GLN A 190 0.36 2.39 4.79
CA GLN A 190 -0.89 2.10 4.11
C GLN A 190 -2.04 2.83 4.82
N TYR A 191 -2.87 3.53 4.05
CA TYR A 191 -4.04 4.24 4.59
C TYR A 191 -5.29 3.86 3.80
N TYR A 192 -6.30 3.39 4.52
CA TYR A 192 -7.58 2.95 3.98
C TYR A 192 -8.71 3.85 4.48
N THR A 193 -9.81 3.91 3.74
CA THR A 193 -10.97 4.76 4.07
C THR A 193 -12.26 3.99 3.86
N GLY A 194 -13.38 4.52 4.36
CA GLY A 194 -14.67 3.86 4.26
C GLY A 194 -14.95 2.91 5.43
N VAL A 195 -16.22 2.55 5.55
CA VAL A 195 -16.73 1.71 6.66
C VAL A 195 -16.24 0.27 6.55
N SER A 196 -15.95 -0.21 5.35
CA SER A 196 -15.39 -1.55 5.14
C SER A 196 -14.40 -1.53 3.99
N GLY A 197 -13.51 -2.51 3.97
CA GLY A 197 -12.52 -2.65 2.93
C GLY A 197 -11.64 -3.87 3.19
N GLN A 198 -10.58 -3.97 2.40
CA GLN A 198 -9.63 -5.07 2.48
C GLN A 198 -8.22 -4.49 2.56
N LEU A 199 -7.42 -5.02 3.49
CA LEU A 199 -6.02 -4.68 3.66
C LEU A 199 -5.16 -5.92 3.45
N ARG A 200 -3.97 -5.73 2.89
CA ARG A 200 -3.03 -6.81 2.56
C ARG A 200 -1.61 -6.37 2.88
N SER A 201 -0.77 -7.29 3.35
CA SER A 201 0.68 -7.05 3.38
C SER A 201 1.23 -6.91 1.97
N PHE A 202 2.35 -6.20 1.82
CA PHE A 202 3.08 -6.20 0.54
C PHE A 202 3.49 -7.62 0.12
N ASN A 203 3.50 -7.87 -1.19
CA ASN A 203 3.75 -9.16 -1.83
C ASN A 203 2.79 -10.32 -1.42
N TYR A 204 1.66 -10.01 -0.79
CA TYR A 204 0.65 -11.02 -0.48
C TYR A 204 0.01 -11.55 -1.76
N ASP A 205 0.14 -12.87 -1.97
CA ASP A 205 -0.61 -13.63 -2.95
C ASP A 205 -0.83 -15.06 -2.40
N PRO A 206 -2.07 -15.59 -2.43
CA PRO A 206 -2.38 -16.87 -1.82
C PRO A 206 -1.69 -18.06 -2.52
N VAL A 207 -1.30 -17.91 -3.78
CA VAL A 207 -0.74 -18.98 -4.61
C VAL A 207 0.78 -19.00 -4.50
N SER A 208 1.44 -17.88 -4.82
CA SER A 208 2.89 -17.79 -4.99
C SER A 208 3.56 -16.70 -4.16
N GLY A 209 2.81 -15.85 -3.47
CA GLY A 209 3.37 -14.75 -2.68
C GLY A 209 4.28 -15.23 -1.55
N LEU A 210 5.18 -14.40 -1.05
CA LEU A 210 5.94 -14.71 0.16
C LEU A 210 5.86 -13.50 1.07
N GLN A 211 5.67 -13.77 2.36
CA GLN A 211 5.78 -12.73 3.38
C GLN A 211 7.15 -12.08 3.25
N LEU A 212 7.20 -10.78 3.01
CA LEU A 212 8.49 -10.09 2.97
C LEU A 212 9.06 -9.98 4.37
N SER A 213 10.37 -10.21 4.51
CA SER A 213 11.11 -10.00 5.75
C SER A 213 11.59 -8.55 5.86
N ASN A 214 12.09 -8.16 7.04
CA ASN A 214 12.49 -6.78 7.38
C ASN A 214 11.41 -5.71 7.14
N GLN A 215 10.15 -6.06 7.40
CA GLN A 215 9.04 -5.13 7.32
C GLN A 215 8.77 -4.52 8.69
N ASP A 216 8.61 -3.20 8.75
CA ASP A 216 8.12 -2.51 9.93
C ASP A 216 7.35 -1.27 9.46
N TYR A 217 6.02 -1.35 9.48
CA TYR A 217 5.18 -0.24 9.02
C TYR A 217 3.77 -0.22 9.60
N GLY A 218 3.22 1.00 9.63
CA GLY A 218 1.84 1.23 10.04
C GLY A 218 0.82 1.11 8.92
N ILE A 219 -0.31 0.49 9.26
CA ILE A 219 -1.50 0.37 8.42
C ILE A 219 -2.64 1.04 9.16
N CYS A 220 -3.31 1.99 8.53
CA CYS A 220 -4.30 2.82 9.17
C CYS A 220 -5.62 2.78 8.42
N VAL A 221 -6.71 2.85 9.16
CA VAL A 221 -8.06 2.96 8.61
C VAL A 221 -8.67 4.26 9.14
N ARG A 222 -9.08 5.16 8.24
CA ARG A 222 -9.74 6.40 8.62
C ARG A 222 -11.03 6.07 9.35
N MET A 223 -11.16 6.57 10.58
CA MET A 223 -12.41 6.46 11.32
C MET A 223 -13.52 7.25 10.63
N GLU A 224 -14.63 6.59 10.33
CA GLU A 224 -15.84 7.25 9.86
C GLU A 224 -16.64 7.82 11.04
N ARG A 225 -17.44 8.85 10.79
CA ARG A 225 -18.27 9.46 11.85
C ARG A 225 -19.23 8.43 12.43
N ASN A 226 -19.39 8.44 13.76
CA ASN A 226 -20.23 7.52 14.52
C ASN A 226 -19.78 6.05 14.50
N PHE A 227 -18.49 5.79 14.26
CA PHE A 227 -17.90 4.46 14.41
C PHE A 227 -16.90 4.43 15.59
N CYS A 228 -17.04 3.43 16.45
CA CYS A 228 -16.32 3.35 17.72
C CYS A 228 -15.48 2.07 17.88
N GLY A 229 -15.61 1.11 16.97
CA GLY A 229 -14.73 -0.06 16.90
C GLY A 229 -14.49 -0.49 15.47
N ILE A 230 -13.62 -1.47 15.29
CA ILE A 230 -13.29 -2.05 14.00
C ILE A 230 -13.11 -3.56 14.17
N GLN A 231 -13.75 -4.33 13.29
CA GLN A 231 -13.59 -5.77 13.22
C GLN A 231 -12.72 -6.13 12.03
N TYR A 232 -11.82 -7.08 12.23
CA TYR A 232 -10.99 -7.67 11.20
C TYR A 232 -11.32 -9.16 11.05
N THR A 233 -11.37 -9.62 9.81
CA THR A 233 -11.58 -11.03 9.46
C THR A 233 -10.57 -11.43 8.40
N ALA A 234 -10.01 -12.63 8.52
CA ALA A 234 -9.21 -13.23 7.47
C ALA A 234 -10.01 -13.26 6.14
N CYS A 235 -9.39 -12.83 5.04
CA CYS A 235 -10.00 -12.93 3.72
C CYS A 235 -10.35 -14.39 3.38
N PRO A 236 -11.41 -14.65 2.62
CA PRO A 236 -11.63 -15.97 2.05
C PRO A 236 -10.46 -16.37 1.15
N ASP A 237 -9.92 -17.57 1.37
CA ASP A 237 -8.99 -18.22 0.45
C ASP A 237 -9.75 -19.33 -0.27
N THR A 238 -9.86 -19.18 -1.59
CA THR A 238 -10.58 -20.12 -2.46
C THR A 238 -9.63 -20.97 -3.30
N VAL A 239 -8.31 -20.74 -3.17
CA VAL A 239 -7.29 -21.41 -3.98
C VAL A 239 -6.63 -22.54 -3.21
N ASN A 240 -6.42 -22.36 -1.91
CA ASN A 240 -5.80 -23.36 -1.07
C ASN A 240 -6.84 -24.14 -0.25
N ASN A 241 -6.61 -25.45 -0.06
CA ASN A 241 -7.47 -26.30 0.76
C ASN A 241 -7.50 -25.85 2.24
N ARG A 242 -6.40 -25.27 2.72
CA ARG A 242 -6.32 -24.55 3.99
C ARG A 242 -6.11 -23.08 3.67
N SER A 243 -6.84 -22.20 4.34
CA SER A 243 -6.65 -20.76 4.16
C SER A 243 -5.21 -20.33 4.46
N ARG A 244 -4.58 -19.69 3.49
CA ARG A 244 -3.31 -18.94 3.61
C ARG A 244 -3.55 -17.44 3.60
N SER A 245 -4.73 -17.01 4.04
CA SER A 245 -5.07 -15.59 4.19
C SER A 245 -4.37 -14.90 5.35
N PHE A 246 -3.83 -15.67 6.31
CA PHE A 246 -3.05 -15.14 7.42
C PHE A 246 -2.03 -16.20 7.85
N THR A 247 -0.78 -15.98 7.50
CA THR A 247 0.34 -16.88 7.79
C THR A 247 1.57 -16.02 8.00
N LEU A 248 1.97 -15.86 9.27
CA LEU A 248 3.08 -15.04 9.70
C LEU A 248 4.19 -15.83 10.40
N SER A 249 3.85 -16.98 10.99
CA SER A 249 4.83 -17.78 11.71
C SER A 249 4.49 -19.27 11.69
N GLY A 250 5.49 -20.10 11.89
CA GLY A 250 5.46 -21.55 11.80
C GLY A 250 5.50 -22.08 10.37
N ASN A 251 5.40 -23.40 10.26
CA ASN A 251 5.40 -24.09 8.97
C ASN A 251 3.98 -24.16 8.39
N SER A 252 3.65 -23.17 7.57
CA SER A 252 2.34 -23.02 6.89
C SER A 252 2.04 -24.07 5.81
N ASN A 253 2.96 -25.01 5.55
CA ASN A 253 2.64 -26.24 4.82
C ASN A 253 1.81 -27.23 5.66
N THR A 254 1.80 -27.05 6.98
CA THR A 254 0.99 -27.81 7.92
C THR A 254 0.05 -26.89 8.69
N PRO A 255 -0.95 -27.44 9.39
CA PRO A 255 -1.79 -26.62 10.24
C PRO A 255 -1.04 -25.95 11.39
N VAL A 256 -1.00 -24.62 11.41
CA VAL A 256 -0.42 -23.81 12.51
C VAL A 256 -1.53 -23.04 13.23
N ASN A 257 -1.51 -23.05 14.55
CA ASN A 257 -2.44 -22.29 15.38
C ASN A 257 -2.20 -20.78 15.28
N ALA A 258 -3.17 -20.02 15.75
CA ALA A 258 -2.97 -18.63 16.14
C ALA A 258 -2.07 -18.59 17.38
N MET A 259 -1.18 -17.62 17.40
CA MET A 259 -0.29 -17.28 18.51
C MET A 259 -0.51 -15.82 18.88
N ILE A 260 -0.28 -15.46 20.14
CA ILE A 260 -0.66 -14.13 20.66
C ILE A 260 0.35 -13.54 21.64
N GLY A 261 0.41 -12.20 21.66
CA GLY A 261 1.18 -11.43 22.64
C GLY A 261 2.70 -11.55 22.54
N SER A 262 3.41 -10.85 23.42
CA SER A 262 4.88 -10.78 23.46
C SER A 262 5.52 -11.46 24.70
N GLY A 263 4.72 -12.18 25.49
CA GLY A 263 5.15 -12.79 26.74
C GLY A 263 6.14 -13.94 26.57
N ALA A 264 6.82 -14.33 27.65
CA ALA A 264 7.70 -15.51 27.65
C ALA A 264 6.86 -16.80 27.66
N GLY A 265 7.08 -17.69 26.68
CA GLY A 265 6.42 -18.99 26.61
C GLY A 265 6.27 -19.50 25.18
N PRO A 266 5.84 -20.77 25.02
CA PRO A 266 5.47 -21.29 23.70
C PRO A 266 4.23 -20.55 23.20
N ASN A 267 4.15 -20.30 21.89
CA ASN A 267 3.04 -19.60 21.22
C ASN A 267 2.96 -18.07 21.45
N ASN A 268 4.12 -17.42 21.57
CA ASN A 268 4.23 -15.96 21.54
C ASN A 268 4.59 -15.45 20.14
N CYS A 269 4.43 -14.14 19.96
CA CYS A 269 4.71 -13.44 18.72
C CYS A 269 5.98 -12.59 18.86
N ALA A 270 7.11 -13.29 18.90
CA ALA A 270 8.43 -12.70 19.13
C ALA A 270 9.05 -12.08 17.88
N ASN A 271 8.95 -12.77 16.74
CA ASN A 271 9.65 -12.41 15.50
C ASN A 271 8.70 -11.69 14.55
N ASP A 272 7.71 -12.41 14.05
CA ASP A 272 6.77 -11.91 13.05
C ASP A 272 5.38 -11.74 13.62
N TRP A 273 4.78 -10.57 13.42
CA TRP A 273 3.48 -10.28 14.01
C TRP A 273 2.74 -9.13 13.36
N LEU A 274 1.42 -9.23 13.46
CA LEU A 274 0.51 -8.12 13.24
C LEU A 274 0.00 -7.63 14.59
N LEU A 275 0.28 -6.37 14.91
CA LEU A 275 -0.25 -5.71 16.09
C LEU A 275 -1.66 -5.19 15.79
N VAL A 276 -2.62 -5.70 16.54
CA VAL A 276 -4.00 -5.24 16.61
C VAL A 276 -4.22 -4.66 18.00
N PRO A 277 -4.27 -3.32 18.19
CA PRO A 277 -4.30 -2.74 19.51
C PRO A 277 -5.52 -3.22 20.31
N CYS A 278 -5.28 -3.88 21.44
CA CYS A 278 -6.31 -4.47 22.28
C CYS A 278 -7.34 -5.30 21.49
N GLY A 279 -6.85 -6.24 20.67
CA GLY A 279 -7.65 -7.17 19.91
C GLY A 279 -8.35 -8.22 20.79
N THR A 280 -9.62 -8.51 20.48
CA THR A 280 -10.44 -9.53 21.15
C THR A 280 -11.30 -10.30 20.16
N ASN A 281 -11.58 -11.58 20.41
CA ASN A 281 -12.49 -12.35 19.57
C ASN A 281 -13.95 -11.91 19.77
N VAL A 282 -14.69 -11.66 18.69
CA VAL A 282 -16.13 -11.36 18.73
C VAL A 282 -16.90 -12.57 19.30
N GLY A 283 -17.90 -12.31 20.14
CA GLY A 283 -18.75 -13.35 20.73
C GLY A 283 -18.17 -14.01 21.99
N ARG A 284 -17.01 -13.55 22.48
CA ARG A 284 -16.44 -14.01 23.75
C ARG A 284 -17.37 -13.63 24.92
N ILE A 285 -17.83 -14.62 25.67
CA ILE A 285 -18.65 -14.43 26.88
C ILE A 285 -17.70 -14.28 28.08
N GLN A 286 -17.71 -13.13 28.76
CA GLN A 286 -16.92 -12.90 29.97
C GLN A 286 -17.48 -13.70 31.16
N PRO A 287 -16.63 -14.32 32.02
CA PRO A 287 -16.02 -13.55 33.12
C PRO A 287 -14.55 -13.94 33.39
N ALA A 288 -13.65 -12.95 33.32
CA ALA A 288 -12.35 -12.86 34.03
C ALA A 288 -11.43 -11.94 33.22
N GLN A 289 -11.09 -10.79 33.79
CA GLN A 289 -9.99 -9.88 33.42
C GLN A 289 -9.78 -9.68 31.90
N ALA A 290 -10.18 -8.51 31.40
CA ALA A 290 -9.90 -8.08 30.04
C ALA A 290 -8.38 -8.10 29.76
N LEU A 291 -7.89 -9.22 29.22
CA LEU A 291 -6.58 -9.33 28.60
C LEU A 291 -6.85 -9.43 27.10
N CYS A 292 -7.14 -8.29 26.49
CA CYS A 292 -7.00 -8.17 25.05
C CYS A 292 -5.53 -8.40 24.67
N THR A 293 -5.29 -8.91 23.47
CA THR A 293 -3.92 -9.08 22.96
C THR A 293 -3.52 -7.88 22.10
N ASP A 294 -2.23 -7.59 22.06
CA ASP A 294 -1.66 -6.57 21.18
C ASP A 294 -1.13 -7.21 19.89
N ARG A 295 -0.54 -8.41 19.94
CA ARG A 295 0.10 -9.08 18.80
C ARG A 295 -0.60 -10.38 18.43
N ILE A 296 -0.75 -10.60 17.13
CA ILE A 296 -1.29 -11.84 16.54
C ILE A 296 -0.32 -12.35 15.48
N CYS A 297 0.00 -13.64 15.52
CA CYS A 297 0.89 -14.32 14.58
C CYS A 297 0.52 -15.81 14.43
N GLY A 298 1.39 -16.59 13.79
CA GLY A 298 1.11 -18.00 13.45
C GLY A 298 0.40 -18.16 12.10
N GLY A 299 -0.30 -19.28 11.91
CA GLY A 299 -0.96 -19.61 10.64
C GLY A 299 -2.48 -19.53 10.64
N THR A 300 -3.06 -18.96 11.69
CA THR A 300 -4.51 -18.76 11.84
C THR A 300 -4.75 -17.38 12.45
N PHE A 301 -5.70 -16.60 11.92
CA PHE A 301 -6.04 -15.29 12.48
C PHE A 301 -7.04 -15.43 13.63
N SER A 302 -6.58 -15.19 14.86
CA SER A 302 -7.42 -15.16 16.07
C SER A 302 -6.71 -14.39 17.19
N ALA A 303 -7.47 -13.70 18.04
CA ALA A 303 -6.96 -13.01 19.23
C ALA A 303 -6.80 -13.95 20.45
N GLU A 304 -6.87 -15.26 20.24
CA GLU A 304 -6.67 -16.32 21.22
C GLU A 304 -5.98 -17.52 20.55
N LEU A 305 -5.29 -18.35 21.35
CA LEU A 305 -4.70 -19.61 20.88
C LEU A 305 -5.79 -20.52 20.31
N SER A 306 -5.80 -20.70 19.00
CA SER A 306 -6.87 -21.42 18.29
C SER A 306 -6.38 -21.97 16.96
N MET A 307 -6.95 -23.11 16.54
CA MET A 307 -6.80 -23.66 15.19
C MET A 307 -7.92 -23.21 14.24
N GLN A 308 -8.91 -22.48 14.76
CA GLN A 308 -10.03 -21.94 14.01
C GLN A 308 -9.92 -20.41 13.92
N PRO A 309 -10.10 -19.82 12.73
CA PRO A 309 -10.07 -18.39 12.57
C PRO A 309 -11.28 -17.74 13.28
N SER A 310 -11.10 -16.50 13.73
CA SER A 310 -12.14 -15.72 14.38
C SER A 310 -12.17 -14.29 13.83
N THR A 311 -13.28 -13.59 14.09
CA THR A 311 -13.35 -12.14 13.90
C THR A 311 -12.72 -11.44 15.09
N VAL A 312 -11.74 -10.58 14.84
CA VAL A 312 -11.04 -9.82 15.89
C VAL A 312 -11.56 -8.39 15.93
N LEU A 313 -12.08 -7.96 17.09
CA LEU A 313 -12.54 -6.61 17.39
C LEU A 313 -11.44 -5.83 18.11
N SER A 314 -11.23 -4.58 17.68
CA SER A 314 -10.52 -3.55 18.42
C SER A 314 -11.41 -2.32 18.59
N THR A 315 -11.34 -1.70 19.77
CA THR A 315 -12.04 -0.45 20.10
C THR A 315 -11.06 0.72 20.33
N VAL A 316 -9.76 0.46 20.11
CA VAL A 316 -8.71 1.46 20.27
C VAL A 316 -8.70 2.39 19.08
N LYS A 317 -8.63 3.70 19.37
CA LYS A 317 -8.70 4.77 18.37
C LYS A 317 -7.40 5.60 18.41
N PRO A 318 -6.90 6.09 17.26
CA PRO A 318 -7.37 5.82 15.90
C PRO A 318 -7.17 4.35 15.49
N PHE A 319 -7.94 3.85 14.50
CA PHE A 319 -7.81 2.47 14.01
C PHE A 319 -6.49 2.30 13.25
N ARG A 320 -5.51 1.69 13.92
CA ARG A 320 -4.17 1.44 13.40
C ARG A 320 -3.72 0.03 13.71
N LEU A 321 -3.05 -0.59 12.75
CA LEU A 321 -2.35 -1.86 12.86
C LEU A 321 -0.87 -1.59 12.60
N TRP A 322 0.02 -2.37 13.21
CA TRP A 322 1.45 -2.35 12.91
C TRP A 322 1.89 -3.74 12.47
N PHE A 323 2.56 -3.82 11.32
CA PHE A 323 3.09 -5.09 10.82
C PHE A 323 4.61 -5.08 10.98
N HIS A 324 5.13 -6.15 11.58
CA HIS A 324 6.54 -6.32 11.84
C HIS A 324 6.98 -7.74 11.46
N THR A 325 8.15 -7.85 10.83
CA THR A 325 8.82 -9.11 10.53
C THR A 325 10.31 -8.98 10.74
N ASP A 326 10.96 -10.02 11.24
CA ASP A 326 12.42 -10.02 11.36
C ASP A 326 13.09 -10.39 10.02
N ASN A 327 14.35 -10.85 10.05
CA ASN A 327 15.11 -11.28 8.88
C ASN A 327 15.41 -12.79 8.84
N VAL A 328 14.78 -13.59 9.70
CA VAL A 328 15.09 -15.01 9.87
C VAL A 328 13.82 -15.86 9.82
N GLU A 329 13.55 -16.39 8.63
CA GLU A 329 12.42 -17.33 8.45
C GLU A 329 12.84 -18.79 8.70
N ALA A 330 13.80 -19.29 7.92
CA ALA A 330 14.27 -20.66 8.05
C ALA A 330 15.04 -20.91 9.37
N PRO A 331 14.91 -22.11 9.98
CA PRO A 331 14.15 -23.27 9.49
C PRO A 331 12.70 -23.35 10.03
N VAL A 332 12.24 -22.36 10.79
CA VAL A 332 11.00 -22.44 11.59
C VAL A 332 9.79 -21.96 10.77
N ASP A 333 9.95 -20.81 10.13
CA ASP A 333 8.93 -20.13 9.36
C ASP A 333 9.04 -20.56 7.89
N VAL A 334 8.02 -21.27 7.41
CA VAL A 334 8.06 -21.92 6.09
C VAL A 334 6.75 -21.71 5.36
N GLY A 335 6.83 -21.13 4.16
CA GLY A 335 5.69 -20.97 3.27
C GLY A 335 4.67 -19.93 3.73
N ASN A 336 5.08 -19.00 4.59
CA ASN A 336 4.27 -17.87 5.03
C ASN A 336 4.05 -16.88 3.87
N ARG A 337 2.80 -16.42 3.72
CA ARG A 337 2.33 -15.54 2.65
C ARG A 337 2.10 -14.10 3.11
N GLY A 338 2.17 -13.82 4.40
CA GLY A 338 1.72 -12.55 4.98
C GLY A 338 0.23 -12.61 5.35
N PHE A 339 -0.51 -11.54 5.10
CA PHE A 339 -1.94 -11.50 5.40
C PHE A 339 -2.80 -10.75 4.38
N CYS A 340 -4.06 -11.15 4.33
CA CYS A 340 -5.19 -10.41 3.78
C CYS A 340 -6.30 -10.43 4.83
N LEU A 341 -6.74 -9.23 5.25
CA LEU A 341 -7.86 -9.06 6.17
C LEU A 341 -8.93 -8.17 5.55
N ASN A 342 -10.20 -8.52 5.71
CA ASN A 342 -11.31 -7.60 5.53
C ASN A 342 -11.55 -6.87 6.84
N TYR A 343 -11.78 -5.56 6.77
CA TYR A 343 -12.19 -4.76 7.93
C TYR A 343 -13.62 -4.25 7.77
N VAL A 344 -14.32 -4.13 8.90
CA VAL A 344 -15.64 -3.47 9.00
C VAL A 344 -15.69 -2.66 10.28
N GLN A 345 -15.82 -1.34 10.15
CA GLN A 345 -16.02 -0.45 11.28
C GLN A 345 -17.39 -0.72 11.93
N GLN A 346 -17.42 -0.68 13.25
CA GLN A 346 -18.60 -0.93 14.06
C GLN A 346 -19.18 0.40 14.57
N PRO A 347 -20.48 0.65 14.34
CA PRO A 347 -21.12 1.89 14.77
C PRO A 347 -21.08 2.00 16.29
N CYS A 348 -20.98 3.22 16.80
CA CYS A 348 -21.06 3.47 18.23
C CYS A 348 -22.39 2.98 18.79
N THR A 349 -22.35 2.30 19.94
CA THR A 349 -23.52 1.85 20.68
C THR A 349 -23.29 2.12 22.16
N ASN A 350 -24.31 1.95 23.01
CA ASN A 350 -24.14 2.11 24.46
C ASN A 350 -23.03 1.21 25.05
N ASN A 351 -22.71 0.10 24.37
CA ASN A 351 -21.68 -0.87 24.77
C ASN A 351 -20.37 -0.72 23.98
N LEU A 352 -20.29 0.23 23.04
CA LEU A 352 -19.14 0.47 22.18
C LEU A 352 -18.96 1.98 21.98
N VAL A 353 -18.14 2.58 22.85
CA VAL A 353 -17.97 4.04 22.99
C VAL A 353 -16.69 4.53 22.34
#